data_AF-A0A816F7N4-F1
#
_entry.id   AF-A0A816F7N4-F1
#
_cell.length_a   1.000
_cell.length_b   1.000
_cell.length_c   1.000
_cell.angle_alpha   90.00
_cell.angle_beta   90.00
_cell.angle_gamma   90.00
#
_symmetry.space_group_name_H-M   'P 1'
#
loop_
_entity.id
_entity.type
_entity.pdbx_description
1 polymer ?
#
loop_
_entity_poly.entity_id
_entity_poly.type
_entity_poly.pdbx_seq_one_letter_code
_entity_poly.pdbx_strand_id
1 'polypeptide(L)'
;TFRSKNPRVIAYLLAIKHGARFIYEFSTNISFHYYQNIQYIAFRRERSPFINIYPTFTANFNHCSPGLPKDELLNITEDGWSSIRIIDPYQETIHPLIQQQILIYDDKEVSLVNHPPVGVEPFTFAPFSSQNILFAYDAFWGLVLPSSKSDIWRSWWVQRLLWDINAHVVFTSIAHEINMTMTIDDKKNEKEDANVGKLVRFLSTWKSTKMTLVERIEQLINDMIEEKFCDVEEQKVVKDWIDDLKTINYVFPSIKNNMSQSRSSGTLRRRRIAVCMTGIIECIEEVWKPTMNAIRTHVKGEMDIFLYLSSSEPFGSQMPNIPLHIRLVEALRYPNFTVKVLFENIPKLDPHFPPNCTTDANVDQPDFKIPRYYQQLFGLSNCFSLVRDYEKRHNIKYDIMVRLRADLQFLQIPATFDRESPFDINTTMILPPNRYGSRVNDGFAIGPIDLIEVYMNRYYAFRECLTRDLHPERYLYFYLNYRKVKMTIDETTVVEQIPHSPKSCH
;
A
#
# COMPACT_ATOMS: atom_id res chain seq x y z
N THR A 1 -25.54 -25.65 29.02
CA THR A 1 -25.75 -24.22 29.33
C THR A 1 -24.47 -23.50 28.96
N PHE A 2 -24.55 -22.44 28.14
CA PHE A 2 -23.38 -21.66 27.74
C PHE A 2 -22.84 -20.84 28.91
N ARG A 3 -21.52 -20.61 28.93
CA ARG A 3 -20.83 -19.79 29.94
C ARG A 3 -21.13 -18.31 29.73
N SER A 4 -21.14 -17.87 28.48
CA SER A 4 -21.50 -16.49 28.15
C SER A 4 -22.97 -16.19 28.41
N LYS A 5 -23.22 -15.03 29.02
CA LYS A 5 -24.57 -14.47 29.23
C LYS A 5 -24.92 -13.38 28.21
N ASN A 6 -24.00 -13.04 27.31
CA ASN A 6 -24.22 -11.99 26.32
C ASN A 6 -25.16 -12.52 25.21
N PRO A 7 -26.33 -11.90 24.96
CA PRO A 7 -27.29 -12.37 23.96
C PRO A 7 -26.71 -12.50 22.55
N ARG A 8 -25.80 -11.59 22.17
CA ARG A 8 -25.11 -11.61 20.87
C ARG A 8 -24.20 -12.84 20.73
N VAL A 9 -23.45 -13.14 21.78
CA VAL A 9 -22.58 -14.33 21.84
C VAL A 9 -23.40 -15.61 21.81
N ILE A 10 -24.51 -15.66 22.55
CA ILE A 10 -25.43 -16.80 22.53
C ILE A 10 -26.02 -17.02 21.13
N ALA A 11 -26.40 -15.94 20.44
CA ALA A 11 -26.90 -16.03 19.06
C ALA A 11 -25.85 -16.64 18.11
N TYR A 12 -24.58 -16.27 18.25
CA TYR A 12 -23.49 -16.91 17.50
C TYR A 12 -23.38 -18.39 17.81
N LEU A 13 -23.35 -18.79 19.08
CA LEU A 13 -23.24 -20.20 19.46
C LEU A 13 -24.40 -21.03 18.91
N LEU A 14 -25.62 -20.49 18.92
CA LEU A 14 -26.78 -21.14 18.32
C LEU A 14 -26.61 -21.27 16.80
N ALA A 15 -26.23 -20.21 16.09
CA ALA A 15 -25.99 -20.26 14.65
C ALA A 15 -24.92 -21.30 14.28
N ILE A 16 -23.79 -21.31 15.00
CA ILE A 16 -22.68 -22.26 14.79
C ILE A 16 -23.15 -23.69 15.05
N LYS A 17 -23.87 -23.92 16.15
CA LYS A 17 -24.44 -25.24 16.49
C LYS A 17 -25.41 -25.75 15.43
N HIS A 18 -26.11 -24.86 14.74
CA HIS A 18 -27.03 -25.17 13.64
C HIS A 18 -26.34 -25.20 12.25
N GLY A 19 -25.00 -25.21 12.20
CA GLY A 19 -24.25 -25.42 10.96
C GLY A 19 -24.03 -24.15 10.13
N ALA A 20 -24.04 -22.97 10.76
CA ALA A 20 -23.69 -21.73 10.07
C ALA A 20 -22.31 -21.82 9.41
N ARG A 21 -22.24 -21.51 8.12
CA ARG A 21 -20.97 -21.40 7.37
C ARG A 21 -20.40 -19.99 7.38
N PHE A 22 -21.28 -19.01 7.60
CA PHE A 22 -20.96 -17.60 7.67
C PHE A 22 -21.78 -16.94 8.78
N ILE A 23 -21.20 -15.94 9.43
CA ILE A 23 -21.89 -15.03 10.35
C ILE A 23 -21.64 -13.61 9.84
N TYR A 24 -22.72 -12.90 9.54
CA TYR A 24 -22.68 -11.52 9.08
C TYR A 24 -23.14 -10.58 10.19
N GLU A 25 -22.24 -9.74 10.68
CA GLU A 25 -22.57 -8.67 11.62
C GLU A 25 -22.92 -7.42 10.80
N PHE A 26 -24.22 -7.11 10.70
CA PHE A 26 -24.70 -5.98 9.92
C PHE A 26 -25.26 -4.89 10.82
N SER A 27 -24.91 -3.64 10.52
CA SER A 27 -25.53 -2.45 11.10
C SER A 27 -26.62 -1.86 10.18
N THR A 28 -26.73 -2.40 8.97
CA THR A 28 -27.54 -1.86 7.87
C THR A 28 -28.18 -2.99 7.08
N ASN A 29 -29.35 -2.75 6.45
CA ASN A 29 -30.03 -3.73 5.59
C ASN A 29 -29.36 -3.90 4.21
N ILE A 30 -28.03 -3.94 4.17
CA ILE A 30 -27.25 -4.06 2.93
C ILE A 30 -26.96 -5.53 2.67
N SER A 31 -27.20 -5.97 1.43
CA SER A 31 -26.83 -7.31 0.98
C SER A 31 -25.31 -7.47 0.97
N PHE A 32 -24.81 -8.48 1.67
CA PHE A 32 -23.39 -8.81 1.64
C PHE A 32 -23.02 -9.65 0.41
N HIS A 33 -21.94 -9.29 -0.29
CA HIS A 33 -21.37 -10.11 -1.36
C HIS A 33 -20.06 -10.75 -0.90
N TYR A 34 -19.99 -12.08 -0.92
CA TYR A 34 -18.80 -12.83 -0.56
C TYR A 34 -17.84 -12.96 -1.74
N TYR A 35 -16.63 -12.41 -1.61
CA TYR A 35 -15.62 -12.46 -2.66
C TYR A 35 -14.61 -13.59 -2.40
N GLN A 36 -14.43 -14.47 -3.39
CA GLN A 36 -13.44 -15.57 -3.32
C GLN A 36 -12.15 -15.24 -4.08
N ASN A 37 -12.27 -14.56 -5.22
CA ASN A 37 -11.14 -14.25 -6.10
C ASN A 37 -10.58 -12.88 -5.78
N ILE A 38 -9.70 -12.82 -4.78
CA ILE A 38 -9.02 -11.61 -4.37
C ILE A 38 -7.70 -11.54 -5.13
N GLN A 39 -7.44 -10.45 -5.84
CA GLN A 39 -6.24 -10.28 -6.67
C GLN A 39 -5.25 -9.26 -6.10
N TYR A 40 -5.67 -8.50 -5.09
CA TYR A 40 -4.89 -7.41 -4.51
C TYR A 40 -4.68 -7.65 -3.03
N ILE A 41 -3.47 -7.36 -2.57
CA ILE A 41 -3.12 -7.42 -1.17
C ILE A 41 -2.48 -6.11 -0.72
N ALA A 42 -2.96 -5.60 0.40
CA ALA A 42 -2.41 -4.48 1.12
C ALA A 42 -1.21 -4.95 1.93
N PHE A 43 -0.10 -4.22 1.87
CA PHE A 43 1.14 -4.58 2.51
C PHE A 43 1.72 -3.39 3.28
N ARG A 44 2.48 -3.66 4.35
CA ARG A 44 3.19 -2.63 5.10
C ARG A 44 4.53 -2.26 4.47
N ARG A 45 4.99 -1.04 4.73
CA ARG A 45 6.40 -0.66 4.55
C ARG A 45 7.13 -0.68 5.91
N GLU A 46 8.42 -0.38 5.91
CA GLU A 46 9.29 -0.66 7.06
C GLU A 46 9.03 0.24 8.28
N ARG A 47 8.40 1.41 8.13
CA ARG A 47 8.25 2.37 9.25
C ARG A 47 6.99 2.11 10.08
N SER A 48 5.93 1.57 9.48
CA SER A 48 4.66 1.31 10.15
C SER A 48 4.14 -0.10 9.91
N PRO A 49 3.69 -0.84 10.94
CA PRO A 49 2.93 -2.07 10.75
C PRO A 49 1.49 -1.82 10.30
N PHE A 50 1.04 -0.56 10.31
CA PHE A 50 -0.32 -0.16 9.96
C PHE A 50 -0.43 0.20 8.48
N ILE A 51 -1.63 0.00 7.94
CA ILE A 51 -2.05 0.55 6.66
C ILE A 51 -3.42 1.21 6.78
N ASN A 52 -3.58 2.38 6.17
CA ASN A 52 -4.90 3.00 6.06
C ASN A 52 -5.60 2.52 4.79
N ILE A 53 -6.45 1.50 4.88
CA ILE A 53 -7.02 0.94 3.66
C ILE A 53 -8.11 1.83 3.03
N TYR A 54 -8.71 2.74 3.80
CA TYR A 54 -9.86 3.55 3.39
C TYR A 54 -9.62 4.36 2.09
N PRO A 55 -8.51 5.11 1.93
CA PRO A 55 -8.21 5.84 0.70
C PRO A 55 -8.19 4.98 -0.57
N THR A 56 -7.96 3.67 -0.45
CA THR A 56 -8.05 2.72 -1.57
C THR A 56 -9.46 2.62 -2.15
N PHE A 57 -10.48 2.87 -1.33
CA PHE A 57 -11.89 2.75 -1.70
C PHE A 57 -12.61 4.10 -1.72
N THR A 58 -12.14 5.07 -0.96
CA THR A 58 -12.73 6.40 -0.84
C THR A 58 -12.09 7.40 -1.78
N ALA A 59 -10.86 7.12 -2.24
CA ALA A 59 -9.99 8.10 -2.87
C ALA A 59 -9.81 9.39 -2.05
N ASN A 60 -10.09 9.40 -0.76
CA ASN A 60 -9.89 10.56 0.10
C ASN A 60 -8.86 10.20 1.17
N PHE A 61 -7.67 10.80 1.08
CA PHE A 61 -6.57 10.57 2.02
C PHE A 61 -6.82 11.15 3.42
N ASN A 62 -7.76 12.10 3.54
CA ASN A 62 -8.24 12.55 4.84
C ASN A 62 -9.10 11.50 5.56
N HIS A 63 -9.60 10.48 4.85
CA HIS A 63 -10.34 9.39 5.47
C HIS A 63 -9.37 8.41 6.12
N CYS A 64 -9.32 8.44 7.44
CA CYS A 64 -8.62 7.44 8.23
C CYS A 64 -9.55 6.28 8.55
N SER A 65 -9.03 5.05 8.45
CA SER A 65 -9.73 3.87 8.94
C SER A 65 -10.02 4.05 10.44
N PRO A 66 -11.27 3.89 10.90
CA PRO A 66 -11.63 4.04 12.31
C PRO A 66 -10.73 3.18 13.21
N GLY A 67 -10.22 3.80 14.28
CA GLY A 67 -9.31 3.16 15.24
C GLY A 67 -7.85 3.07 14.83
N LEU A 68 -7.44 3.70 13.72
CA LEU A 68 -6.01 3.97 13.50
C LEU A 68 -5.49 4.94 14.59
N PRO A 69 -4.35 4.61 15.22
CA PRO A 69 -3.74 5.48 16.23
C PRO A 69 -3.18 6.76 15.61
N LYS A 70 -3.53 7.93 16.18
CA LYS A 70 -3.12 9.26 15.71
C LYS A 70 -1.62 9.47 15.74
N ASP A 71 -0.93 8.88 16.72
CA ASP A 71 0.53 8.94 16.84
C ASP A 71 1.25 8.13 15.75
N GLU A 72 0.56 7.25 15.02
CA GLU A 72 1.11 6.52 13.87
C GLU A 72 0.75 7.15 12.53
N LEU A 73 -0.13 8.14 12.48
CA LEU A 73 -0.58 8.72 11.21
C LEU A 73 0.59 9.23 10.37
N LEU A 74 1.61 9.82 11.00
CA LEU A 74 2.83 10.24 10.30
C LEU A 74 3.54 9.04 9.66
N ASN A 75 3.80 7.96 10.40
CA ASN A 75 4.47 6.79 9.83
C ASN A 75 3.65 6.16 8.69
N ILE A 76 2.32 6.14 8.83
CA ILE A 76 1.39 5.63 7.82
C ILE A 76 1.41 6.51 6.55
N THR A 77 1.32 7.83 6.69
CA THR A 77 1.30 8.74 5.55
C THR A 77 2.60 8.63 4.77
N GLU A 78 3.72 8.55 5.49
CA GLU A 78 5.03 8.43 4.86
C GLU A 78 5.21 7.08 4.16
N ASP A 79 4.67 6.00 4.72
CA ASP A 79 4.70 4.64 4.14
C ASP A 79 3.71 4.42 3.00
N GLY A 80 2.83 5.40 2.74
CA GLY A 80 1.73 5.27 1.82
C GLY A 80 0.43 5.08 2.54
N TRP A 81 -0.52 5.97 2.25
CA TRP A 81 -1.91 5.75 2.61
C TRP A 81 -2.43 4.46 2.00
N SER A 82 -2.11 4.17 0.73
CA SER A 82 -2.47 2.89 0.10
C SER A 82 -1.24 2.23 -0.51
N SER A 83 -0.81 1.14 0.11
CA SER A 83 0.27 0.27 -0.38
C SER A 83 -0.33 -1.08 -0.75
N ILE A 84 -0.62 -1.27 -2.04
CA ILE A 84 -1.29 -2.46 -2.57
C ILE A 84 -0.48 -3.11 -3.68
N ARG A 85 -0.48 -4.44 -3.75
CA ARG A 85 0.15 -5.19 -4.84
C ARG A 85 -0.80 -6.22 -5.42
N ILE A 86 -0.57 -6.58 -6.68
CA ILE A 86 -1.22 -7.73 -7.30
C ILE A 86 -0.55 -9.01 -6.80
N ILE A 87 -1.35 -10.03 -6.51
CA ILE A 87 -0.85 -11.36 -6.18
C ILE A 87 -0.43 -12.11 -7.44
N ASP A 88 0.64 -12.89 -7.35
CA ASP A 88 0.91 -13.94 -8.35
C ASP A 88 -0.01 -15.13 -8.02
N PRO A 89 -1.08 -15.41 -8.80
CA PRO A 89 -2.05 -16.44 -8.46
C PRO A 89 -1.46 -17.85 -8.49
N TYR A 90 -0.29 -18.00 -9.10
CA TYR A 90 0.42 -19.25 -9.03
C TYR A 90 1.14 -19.33 -7.68
N GLN A 91 1.80 -18.28 -7.19
CA GLN A 91 2.66 -18.37 -5.99
C GLN A 91 1.94 -18.09 -4.67
N GLU A 92 0.88 -17.30 -4.69
CA GLU A 92 0.15 -16.85 -3.51
C GLU A 92 -1.34 -17.18 -3.63
N THR A 93 -2.00 -17.42 -2.49
CA THR A 93 -3.46 -17.61 -2.44
C THR A 93 -4.01 -16.85 -1.24
N ILE A 94 -5.01 -16.02 -1.48
CA ILE A 94 -5.73 -15.31 -0.43
C ILE A 94 -6.84 -16.22 0.08
N HIS A 95 -6.88 -16.42 1.40
CA HIS A 95 -7.94 -17.16 2.09
C HIS A 95 -8.81 -16.17 2.89
N PRO A 96 -9.90 -15.64 2.31
CA PRO A 96 -10.62 -14.51 2.87
C PRO A 96 -11.65 -14.97 3.91
N LEU A 97 -11.19 -15.25 5.13
CA LEU A 97 -12.04 -15.73 6.22
C LEU A 97 -12.80 -14.61 6.94
N ILE A 98 -12.32 -13.37 6.84
CA ILE A 98 -13.01 -12.19 7.35
C ILE A 98 -13.13 -11.20 6.21
N GLN A 99 -14.32 -10.67 5.97
CA GLN A 99 -14.56 -9.67 4.93
C GLN A 99 -15.36 -8.50 5.47
N GLN A 100 -14.79 -7.30 5.45
CA GLN A 100 -15.49 -6.09 5.82
C GLN A 100 -15.91 -5.28 4.58
N GLN A 101 -17.16 -4.85 4.57
CA GLN A 101 -17.64 -3.82 3.66
C GLN A 101 -17.42 -2.46 4.31
N ILE A 102 -16.57 -1.63 3.69
CA ILE A 102 -16.33 -0.28 4.13
C ILE A 102 -17.57 0.54 3.84
N LEU A 103 -18.19 1.03 4.92
CA LEU A 103 -19.18 2.08 4.83
C LEU A 103 -18.50 3.43 5.00
N ILE A 104 -18.77 4.32 4.06
CA ILE A 104 -18.49 5.74 4.22
C ILE A 104 -19.84 6.40 4.45
N TYR A 105 -19.99 6.96 5.64
CA TYR A 105 -21.10 7.85 5.95
C TYR A 105 -20.63 9.25 5.60
N ASP A 106 -21.17 9.89 4.56
CA ASP A 106 -20.90 11.31 4.39
C ASP A 106 -22.05 12.13 3.84
N ASP A 107 -22.08 13.36 4.34
CA ASP A 107 -22.80 14.50 3.81
C ASP A 107 -22.21 14.83 2.42
N LYS A 108 -22.94 14.47 1.37
CA LYS A 108 -22.96 15.11 0.04
C LYS A 108 -21.75 15.06 -0.92
N GLU A 109 -20.53 14.64 -0.56
CA GLU A 109 -19.40 14.76 -1.52
C GLU A 109 -18.46 13.55 -1.71
N VAL A 110 -18.71 12.38 -1.11
CA VAL A 110 -17.77 11.25 -1.27
C VAL A 110 -18.15 10.34 -2.44
N SER A 111 -17.30 10.34 -3.47
CA SER A 111 -17.35 9.39 -4.57
C SER A 111 -16.66 8.09 -4.16
N LEU A 112 -17.42 7.03 -3.85
CA LEU A 112 -16.84 5.70 -3.71
C LEU A 112 -16.16 5.27 -5.01
N VAL A 113 -14.91 4.83 -4.89
CA VAL A 113 -14.17 4.22 -5.98
C VAL A 113 -14.64 2.79 -6.10
N ASN A 114 -15.01 2.38 -7.32
CA ASN A 114 -15.16 0.96 -7.63
C ASN A 114 -13.77 0.31 -7.71
N HIS A 115 -13.21 -0.06 -6.56
CA HIS A 115 -11.92 -0.75 -6.45
C HIS A 115 -12.16 -2.24 -6.16
N PRO A 116 -11.40 -3.16 -6.77
CA PRO A 116 -11.51 -4.59 -6.46
C PRO A 116 -11.24 -4.86 -4.97
N PRO A 117 -11.77 -5.98 -4.43
CA PRO A 117 -11.46 -6.43 -3.08
C PRO A 117 -9.97 -6.47 -2.78
N VAL A 118 -9.59 -6.05 -1.57
CA VAL A 118 -8.18 -6.01 -1.13
C VAL A 118 -8.03 -6.83 0.14
N GLY A 119 -7.20 -7.88 0.09
CA GLY A 119 -6.77 -8.62 1.28
C GLY A 119 -5.69 -7.89 2.06
N VAL A 120 -5.50 -8.18 3.33
CA VAL A 120 -4.38 -7.64 4.13
C VAL A 120 -3.30 -8.70 4.28
N GLU A 121 -2.06 -8.36 3.92
CA GLU A 121 -0.92 -9.26 4.02
C GLU A 121 -0.55 -9.55 5.47
N PRO A 122 -0.09 -10.78 5.80
CA PRO A 122 0.58 -11.03 7.06
C PRO A 122 1.62 -9.96 7.43
N PHE A 123 1.74 -9.67 8.72
CA PHE A 123 2.55 -8.59 9.28
C PHE A 123 2.07 -7.16 9.00
N THR A 124 0.95 -6.99 8.28
CA THR A 124 0.28 -5.72 8.04
C THR A 124 -1.04 -5.68 8.80
N PHE A 125 -1.41 -4.54 9.36
CA PHE A 125 -2.67 -4.37 10.10
C PHE A 125 -3.51 -3.24 9.51
N ALA A 126 -4.78 -3.53 9.25
CA ALA A 126 -5.81 -2.53 8.96
C ALA A 126 -6.96 -2.73 9.95
N PRO A 127 -7.43 -1.70 10.67
CA PRO A 127 -8.51 -1.89 11.63
C PRO A 127 -9.80 -2.30 10.91
N PHE A 128 -10.56 -3.17 11.56
CA PHE A 128 -11.92 -3.51 11.17
C PHE A 128 -12.86 -3.34 12.36
N SER A 129 -14.13 -3.01 12.08
CA SER A 129 -15.16 -2.86 13.11
C SER A 129 -16.18 -4.00 13.04
N SER A 130 -17.16 -4.00 13.95
CA SER A 130 -18.29 -4.94 13.93
C SER A 130 -19.44 -4.50 13.00
N GLN A 131 -19.17 -3.56 12.10
CA GLN A 131 -20.16 -3.03 11.16
C GLN A 131 -19.92 -3.60 9.76
N ASN A 132 -20.92 -4.31 9.25
CA ASN A 132 -20.94 -4.97 7.94
C ASN A 132 -19.70 -5.84 7.67
N ILE A 133 -19.49 -6.77 8.60
CA ILE A 133 -18.37 -7.70 8.57
C ILE A 133 -18.88 -9.14 8.53
N LEU A 134 -18.36 -9.91 7.58
CA LEU A 134 -18.66 -11.32 7.41
C LEU A 134 -17.49 -12.16 7.95
N PHE A 135 -17.80 -13.11 8.81
CA PHE A 135 -16.88 -14.16 9.24
C PHE A 135 -17.27 -15.47 8.55
N ALA A 136 -16.29 -16.15 7.96
CA ALA A 136 -16.43 -17.54 7.53
C ALA A 136 -16.19 -18.48 8.72
N TYR A 137 -16.68 -19.72 8.60
CA TYR A 137 -16.65 -20.74 9.66
C TYR A 137 -15.29 -20.82 10.37
N ASP A 138 -14.19 -20.95 9.63
CA ASP A 138 -12.84 -21.11 10.20
C ASP A 138 -12.33 -19.89 10.99
N ALA A 139 -13.03 -18.74 10.95
CA ALA A 139 -12.73 -17.54 11.71
C ALA A 139 -13.70 -17.26 12.88
N PHE A 140 -14.64 -18.16 13.18
CA PHE A 140 -15.62 -17.91 14.26
C PHE A 140 -14.99 -17.78 15.64
N TRP A 141 -13.83 -18.39 15.88
CA TRP A 141 -13.05 -18.14 17.10
C TRP A 141 -12.75 -16.64 17.33
N GLY A 142 -12.65 -15.85 16.26
CA GLY A 142 -12.41 -14.42 16.28
C GLY A 142 -13.66 -13.55 16.44
N LEU A 143 -14.86 -14.11 16.61
CA LEU A 143 -16.10 -13.33 16.81
C LEU A 143 -16.18 -12.64 18.17
N VAL A 144 -15.43 -13.14 19.18
CA VAL A 144 -15.49 -12.65 20.55
C VAL A 144 -15.08 -11.18 20.65
N LEU A 145 -15.93 -10.40 21.32
CA LEU A 145 -15.70 -9.00 21.62
C LEU A 145 -15.33 -8.87 23.11
N PRO A 146 -14.17 -8.27 23.45
CA PRO A 146 -13.89 -7.90 24.83
C PRO A 146 -14.89 -6.85 25.30
N SER A 147 -15.43 -7.00 26.51
CA SER A 147 -16.53 -6.16 27.01
C SER A 147 -16.14 -4.73 27.40
N SER A 148 -14.85 -4.45 27.59
CA SER A 148 -14.34 -3.15 28.07
C SER A 148 -13.66 -2.30 26.99
N LYS A 149 -13.43 -2.86 25.80
CA LYS A 149 -12.67 -2.23 24.70
C LYS A 149 -13.58 -1.92 23.51
N SER A 150 -13.12 -1.03 22.62
CA SER A 150 -13.82 -0.79 21.35
C SER A 150 -13.88 -2.07 20.51
N ASP A 151 -14.86 -2.16 19.63
CA ASP A 151 -15.00 -3.30 18.73
C ASP A 151 -13.80 -3.46 17.78
N ILE A 152 -13.11 -2.35 17.47
CA ILE A 152 -11.86 -2.31 16.72
C ILE A 152 -10.73 -3.05 17.43
N TRP A 153 -10.73 -3.15 18.77
CA TRP A 153 -9.67 -3.86 19.50
C TRP A 153 -9.59 -5.34 19.10
N ARG A 154 -10.75 -5.95 18.78
CA ARG A 154 -10.84 -7.30 18.23
C ARG A 154 -10.04 -7.45 16.93
N SER A 155 -9.97 -6.41 16.11
CA SER A 155 -9.29 -6.48 14.82
C SER A 155 -7.81 -6.78 14.93
N TRP A 156 -7.16 -6.33 16.00
CA TRP A 156 -5.70 -6.45 16.13
C TRP A 156 -5.27 -7.88 16.43
N TRP A 157 -5.76 -8.48 17.52
CA TRP A 157 -5.33 -9.81 17.92
C TRP A 157 -5.86 -10.90 16.97
N VAL A 158 -7.07 -10.71 16.41
CA VAL A 158 -7.63 -11.63 15.41
C VAL A 158 -6.79 -11.60 14.13
N GLN A 159 -6.44 -10.42 13.60
CA GLN A 159 -5.55 -10.33 12.43
C GLN A 159 -4.24 -11.06 12.67
N ARG A 160 -3.63 -10.87 13.84
CA ARG A 160 -2.36 -11.55 14.15
C ARG A 160 -2.51 -13.07 14.06
N LEU A 161 -3.55 -13.65 14.64
CA LEU A 161 -3.75 -15.10 14.67
C LEU A 161 -4.27 -15.68 13.34
N LEU A 162 -4.94 -14.88 12.49
CA LEU A 162 -5.31 -15.30 11.14
C LEU A 162 -4.07 -15.71 10.33
N TRP A 163 -2.92 -15.06 10.53
CA TRP A 163 -1.68 -15.41 9.83
C TRP A 163 -1.20 -16.82 10.14
N ASP A 164 -1.43 -17.30 11.38
CA ASP A 164 -0.99 -18.63 11.80
C ASP A 164 -1.80 -19.75 11.12
N ILE A 165 -2.96 -19.42 10.55
CA ILE A 165 -3.81 -20.35 9.77
C ILE A 165 -3.82 -20.00 8.27
N ASN A 166 -2.89 -19.16 7.81
CA ASN A 166 -2.79 -18.64 6.43
C ASN A 166 -4.07 -17.95 5.93
N ALA A 167 -4.79 -17.26 6.82
CA ALA A 167 -6.02 -16.56 6.53
C ALA A 167 -5.84 -15.04 6.49
N HIS A 168 -6.78 -14.37 5.82
CA HIS A 168 -6.70 -12.94 5.51
C HIS A 168 -8.01 -12.23 5.87
N VAL A 169 -7.87 -10.98 6.30
CA VAL A 169 -8.96 -10.00 6.30
C VAL A 169 -9.02 -9.38 4.91
N VAL A 170 -10.22 -9.22 4.36
CA VAL A 170 -10.47 -8.55 3.09
C VAL A 170 -11.37 -7.36 3.29
N PHE A 171 -11.05 -6.26 2.61
CA PHE A 171 -11.87 -5.07 2.54
C PHE A 171 -12.48 -4.95 1.15
N THR A 172 -13.71 -4.47 1.12
CA THR A 172 -14.48 -4.21 -0.10
C THR A 172 -15.23 -2.89 0.06
N SER A 173 -15.58 -2.25 -1.04
CA SER A 173 -16.55 -1.17 -1.05
C SER A 173 -17.77 -1.57 -1.86
N ILE A 174 -18.94 -1.04 -1.47
CA ILE A 174 -20.11 -1.05 -2.34
C ILE A 174 -20.64 0.38 -2.41
N ALA A 175 -20.75 0.91 -3.63
CA ALA A 175 -21.42 2.17 -3.88
C ALA A 175 -22.91 2.02 -3.57
N HIS A 176 -23.37 2.65 -2.49
CA HIS A 176 -24.79 2.74 -2.19
C HIS A 176 -25.15 4.16 -1.78
N GLU A 177 -26.27 4.66 -2.33
CA GLU A 177 -26.98 5.83 -1.82
C GLU A 177 -27.59 5.45 -0.47
N ILE A 178 -26.90 5.80 0.60
CA ILE A 178 -27.42 5.60 1.94
C ILE A 178 -27.83 6.97 2.49
N ASN A 179 -29.13 7.25 2.48
CA ASN A 179 -29.74 8.22 3.40
C ASN A 179 -29.78 7.59 4.81
N MET A 180 -28.62 7.45 5.45
CA MET A 180 -28.55 7.19 6.88
C MET A 180 -27.90 8.40 7.53
N THR A 181 -28.73 9.19 8.18
CA THR A 181 -28.32 10.02 9.31
C THR A 181 -27.78 9.08 10.40
N MET A 182 -26.51 8.67 10.29
CA MET A 182 -25.76 8.33 11.49
C MET A 182 -25.66 9.64 12.26
N THR A 183 -26.33 9.70 13.40
CA THR A 183 -26.16 10.78 14.35
C THR A 183 -24.68 10.90 14.65
N ILE A 184 -24.13 12.07 14.31
CA ILE A 184 -22.74 12.52 14.53
C ILE A 184 -22.30 12.33 16.00
N ASP A 185 -23.21 12.03 16.92
CA ASP A 185 -22.94 11.68 18.31
C ASP A 185 -22.08 10.41 18.52
N ASP A 186 -22.02 9.47 17.57
CA ASP A 186 -21.14 8.29 17.72
C ASP A 186 -19.65 8.61 17.51
N LYS A 187 -19.31 9.77 16.91
CA LYS A 187 -17.91 10.22 16.74
C LYS A 187 -17.26 10.68 18.06
N LYS A 188 -18.04 10.87 19.13
CA LYS A 188 -17.55 11.46 20.39
C LYS A 188 -17.07 10.47 21.46
N ASN A 189 -17.39 9.17 21.35
CA ASN A 189 -17.27 8.26 22.50
C ASN A 189 -16.25 7.13 22.39
N GLU A 190 -15.60 6.90 21.25
CA GLU A 190 -14.44 6.01 21.24
C GLU A 190 -13.22 6.76 21.75
N LYS A 191 -12.96 6.67 23.06
CA LYS A 191 -11.64 7.00 23.60
C LYS A 191 -10.63 6.14 22.86
N GLU A 192 -9.88 6.80 22.00
CA GLU A 192 -8.71 6.23 21.33
C GLU A 192 -7.81 5.59 22.38
N ASP A 193 -7.62 4.27 22.29
CA ASP A 193 -6.74 3.56 23.21
C ASP A 193 -5.30 3.91 22.83
N ALA A 194 -4.69 4.81 23.62
CA ALA A 194 -3.33 5.30 23.42
C ALA A 194 -2.26 4.17 23.38
N ASN A 195 -2.63 2.93 23.72
CA ASN A 195 -1.74 1.78 23.64
C ASN A 195 -1.84 0.99 22.33
N VAL A 196 -2.73 1.34 21.38
CA VAL A 196 -2.88 0.60 20.11
C VAL A 196 -1.57 0.53 19.32
N GLY A 197 -0.83 1.64 19.23
CA GLY A 197 0.48 1.66 18.57
C GLY A 197 1.50 0.70 19.19
N LYS A 198 1.48 0.53 20.52
CA LYS A 198 2.34 -0.44 21.24
C LYS A 198 1.84 -1.87 21.05
N LEU A 199 0.53 -2.08 21.16
CA LEU A 199 -0.11 -3.38 20.98
C LEU A 199 0.20 -3.95 19.60
N VAL A 200 0.00 -3.17 18.54
CA VAL A 200 0.22 -3.67 17.18
C VAL A 200 1.69 -3.95 16.91
N ARG A 201 2.62 -3.16 17.45
CA ARG A 201 4.05 -3.48 17.38
C ARG A 201 4.38 -4.80 18.10
N PHE A 202 3.86 -4.99 19.31
CA PHE A 202 3.95 -6.26 20.04
C PHE A 202 3.40 -7.42 19.21
N LEU A 203 2.18 -7.30 18.67
CA LEU A 203 1.56 -8.34 17.85
C LEU A 203 2.38 -8.63 16.59
N SER A 204 2.96 -7.61 15.97
CA SER A 204 3.77 -7.75 14.75
C SER A 204 5.05 -8.57 14.95
N THR A 205 5.58 -8.61 16.18
CA THR A 205 6.78 -9.36 16.55
C THR A 205 6.49 -10.60 17.38
N TRP A 206 5.27 -10.75 17.89
CA TRP A 206 4.82 -11.88 18.68
C TRP A 206 4.98 -13.20 17.92
N LYS A 207 5.41 -14.25 18.62
CA LYS A 207 5.61 -15.60 18.07
C LYS A 207 5.17 -16.64 19.09
N SER A 208 4.68 -17.76 18.61
CA SER A 208 4.34 -18.91 19.44
C SER A 208 4.88 -20.22 18.84
N THR A 209 5.30 -21.11 19.72
CA THR A 209 5.69 -22.50 19.41
C THR A 209 4.56 -23.50 19.62
N LYS A 210 3.39 -23.04 20.08
CA LYS A 210 2.22 -23.91 20.29
C LYS A 210 1.71 -24.46 18.96
N MET A 211 1.17 -25.67 19.01
CA MET A 211 0.84 -26.43 17.80
C MET A 211 -0.63 -26.28 17.39
N THR A 212 -1.50 -25.88 18.32
CA THR A 212 -2.92 -25.65 18.04
C THR A 212 -3.29 -24.18 18.13
N LEU A 213 -4.30 -23.76 17.36
CA LEU A 213 -4.81 -22.39 17.42
C LEU A 213 -5.34 -22.04 18.81
N VAL A 214 -6.00 -22.99 19.48
CA VAL A 214 -6.53 -22.78 20.84
C VAL A 214 -5.41 -22.42 21.82
N GLU A 215 -4.32 -23.18 21.84
CA GLU A 215 -3.17 -22.89 22.71
C GLU A 215 -2.50 -21.57 22.36
N ARG A 216 -2.51 -21.17 21.08
CA ARG A 216 -1.97 -19.87 20.64
C ARG A 216 -2.86 -18.70 21.05
N ILE A 217 -4.18 -18.84 20.99
CA ILE A 217 -5.13 -17.86 21.50
C ILE A 217 -4.89 -17.68 23.01
N GLU A 218 -4.86 -18.79 23.77
CA GLU A 218 -4.64 -18.76 25.21
C GLU A 218 -3.28 -18.11 25.57
N GLN A 219 -2.21 -18.48 24.85
CA GLN A 219 -0.90 -17.86 25.05
C GLN A 219 -0.93 -16.36 24.73
N LEU A 220 -1.45 -15.96 23.57
CA LEU A 220 -1.44 -14.56 23.14
C LEU A 220 -2.16 -13.66 24.16
N ILE A 221 -3.31 -14.10 24.65
CA ILE A 221 -4.08 -13.33 25.64
C ILE A 221 -3.33 -13.23 26.98
N ASN A 222 -2.62 -14.29 27.42
CA ASN A 222 -1.77 -14.23 28.61
C ASN A 222 -0.62 -13.24 28.43
N ASP A 223 0.09 -13.33 27.31
CA ASP A 223 1.22 -12.44 27.00
C ASP A 223 0.72 -10.97 26.90
N MET A 224 -0.49 -10.74 26.38
CA MET A 224 -1.12 -9.42 26.34
C MET A 224 -1.49 -8.87 27.73
N ILE A 225 -1.82 -9.72 28.70
CA ILE A 225 -2.01 -9.31 30.10
C ILE A 225 -0.67 -8.95 30.74
N GLU A 226 0.38 -9.75 30.50
CA GLU A 226 1.73 -9.49 31.03
C GLU A 226 2.27 -8.14 30.55
N GLU A 227 2.03 -7.82 29.27
CA GLU A 227 2.34 -6.52 28.65
C GLU A 227 1.32 -5.40 28.98
N LYS A 228 0.30 -5.70 29.79
CA LYS A 228 -0.73 -4.75 30.28
C LYS A 228 -1.59 -4.13 29.18
N PHE A 229 -1.84 -4.84 28.08
CA PHE A 229 -2.75 -4.40 27.02
C PHE A 229 -4.23 -4.68 27.35
N CYS A 230 -4.50 -5.74 28.11
CA CYS A 230 -5.81 -6.11 28.64
C CYS A 230 -5.70 -6.66 30.07
N ASP A 231 -6.84 -6.78 30.75
CA ASP A 231 -6.97 -7.31 32.09
C ASP A 231 -7.47 -8.77 32.12
N VAL A 232 -7.62 -9.28 33.33
CA VAL A 232 -8.05 -10.67 33.59
C VAL A 232 -9.51 -10.90 33.19
N GLU A 233 -10.36 -9.88 33.21
CA GLU A 233 -11.76 -10.00 32.78
C GLU A 233 -11.85 -10.17 31.27
N GLU A 234 -11.02 -9.47 30.48
CA GLU A 234 -10.93 -9.72 29.04
C GLU A 234 -10.48 -11.15 28.72
N GLN A 235 -9.49 -11.67 29.46
CA GLN A 235 -9.05 -13.05 29.29
C GLN A 235 -10.15 -14.04 29.60
N LYS A 236 -10.93 -13.80 30.66
CA LYS A 236 -12.06 -14.64 31.02
C LYS A 236 -13.11 -14.68 29.91
N VAL A 237 -13.41 -13.54 29.28
CA VAL A 237 -14.35 -13.46 28.15
C VAL A 237 -13.88 -14.30 26.97
N VAL A 238 -12.60 -14.20 26.60
CA VAL A 238 -12.03 -15.01 25.51
C VAL A 238 -12.02 -16.51 25.87
N LYS A 239 -11.64 -16.85 27.09
CA LYS A 239 -11.61 -18.25 27.56
C LYS A 239 -12.99 -18.89 27.58
N ASP A 240 -13.98 -18.18 28.11
CA ASP A 240 -15.37 -18.65 28.14
C ASP A 240 -15.92 -18.85 26.72
N TRP A 241 -15.58 -17.97 25.79
CA TRP A 241 -15.92 -18.13 24.36
C TRP A 241 -15.31 -19.40 23.75
N ILE A 242 -14.01 -19.63 23.98
CA ILE A 242 -13.31 -20.82 23.46
C ILE A 242 -13.88 -22.10 24.06
N ASP A 243 -14.20 -22.10 25.36
CA ASP A 243 -14.82 -23.24 26.01
C ASP A 243 -16.24 -23.50 25.47
N ASP A 244 -17.04 -22.46 25.27
CA ASP A 244 -18.37 -22.58 24.66
C ASP A 244 -18.29 -23.14 23.23
N LEU A 245 -17.32 -22.69 22.42
CA LEU A 245 -17.06 -23.26 21.09
C LEU A 245 -16.70 -24.75 21.14
N LYS A 246 -15.85 -25.16 22.10
CA LYS A 246 -15.54 -26.59 22.33
C LYS A 246 -16.81 -27.38 22.68
N THR A 247 -17.72 -26.83 23.49
CA THR A 247 -18.94 -27.54 23.90
C THR A 247 -19.92 -27.81 22.76
N ILE A 248 -19.89 -27.00 21.69
CA ILE A 248 -20.70 -27.18 20.49
C ILE A 248 -19.95 -27.91 19.36
N ASN A 249 -18.80 -28.52 19.67
CA ASN A 249 -17.94 -29.23 18.73
C ASN A 249 -17.50 -28.38 17.52
N TYR A 250 -17.26 -27.09 17.74
CA TYR A 250 -16.63 -26.24 16.72
C TYR A 250 -15.23 -26.78 16.39
N VAL A 251 -14.94 -26.97 15.10
CA VAL A 251 -13.66 -27.46 14.62
C VAL A 251 -12.73 -26.29 14.40
N PHE A 252 -11.73 -26.14 15.27
CA PHE A 252 -10.72 -25.10 15.11
C PHE A 252 -9.79 -25.41 13.91
N PRO A 253 -9.44 -24.41 13.09
CA PRO A 253 -8.51 -24.61 11.98
C PRO A 253 -7.11 -24.98 12.46
N SER A 254 -6.42 -25.79 11.65
CA SER A 254 -5.03 -26.20 11.90
C SER A 254 -4.05 -25.06 11.64
N ILE A 255 -3.02 -24.94 12.48
CA ILE A 255 -1.88 -24.05 12.23
C ILE A 255 -1.15 -24.46 10.95
N LYS A 256 -0.83 -23.50 10.09
CA LYS A 256 -0.02 -23.68 8.89
C LYS A 256 1.43 -23.34 9.21
N ASN A 257 2.31 -24.33 9.13
CA ASN A 257 3.75 -24.08 9.21
C ASN A 257 4.20 -23.43 7.89
N ASN A 258 4.63 -22.17 7.95
CA ASN A 258 5.26 -21.47 6.84
C ASN A 258 6.65 -22.04 6.58
N MET A 259 6.73 -23.20 5.93
CA MET A 259 7.96 -23.67 5.30
C MET A 259 7.70 -24.00 3.84
N SER A 260 8.42 -23.26 2.99
CA SER A 260 8.81 -23.62 1.63
C SER A 260 7.69 -23.89 0.62
N GLN A 261 7.36 -22.87 -0.18
CA GLN A 261 7.05 -23.10 -1.59
C GLN A 261 8.27 -22.70 -2.42
N SER A 262 9.22 -23.61 -2.58
CA SER A 262 10.21 -23.51 -3.65
C SER A 262 9.57 -23.99 -4.94
N ARG A 263 9.56 -23.15 -5.98
CA ARG A 263 9.10 -23.57 -7.30
C ARG A 263 10.23 -23.94 -8.23
N SER A 264 9.91 -24.97 -9.00
CA SER A 264 10.70 -25.62 -10.04
C SER A 264 11.09 -24.66 -11.16
N SER A 265 12.39 -24.67 -11.48
CA SER A 265 12.95 -24.09 -12.70
C SER A 265 12.67 -25.01 -13.89
N GLY A 266 12.09 -24.49 -14.97
CA GLY A 266 11.90 -25.31 -16.17
C GLY A 266 11.18 -24.61 -17.32
N THR A 267 11.36 -23.30 -17.52
CA THR A 267 10.92 -22.62 -18.75
C THR A 267 11.98 -21.62 -19.19
N LEU A 268 12.15 -21.51 -20.51
CA LEU A 268 13.04 -20.55 -21.17
C LEU A 268 12.78 -19.16 -20.57
N ARG A 269 13.76 -18.59 -19.86
CA ARG A 269 13.60 -17.32 -19.12
C ARG A 269 13.33 -16.19 -20.11
N ARG A 270 12.06 -15.79 -20.24
CA ARG A 270 11.69 -14.55 -20.92
C ARG A 270 12.29 -13.39 -20.14
N ARG A 271 12.79 -12.38 -20.88
CA ARG A 271 13.33 -11.15 -20.30
C ARG A 271 12.27 -10.49 -19.42
N ARG A 272 12.59 -10.19 -18.17
CA ARG A 272 11.70 -9.50 -17.22
C ARG A 272 12.10 -8.04 -17.09
N ILE A 273 11.09 -7.19 -17.04
CA ILE A 273 11.24 -5.74 -17.08
C ILE A 273 10.48 -5.12 -15.92
N ALA A 274 11.18 -4.37 -15.07
CA ALA A 274 10.54 -3.55 -14.04
C ALA A 274 10.28 -2.15 -14.61
N VAL A 275 9.04 -1.67 -14.53
CA VAL A 275 8.67 -0.30 -14.90
C VAL A 275 8.36 0.47 -13.62
N CYS A 276 9.25 1.38 -13.23
CA CYS A 276 9.04 2.27 -12.10
C CYS A 276 8.51 3.62 -12.58
N MET A 277 7.32 3.97 -12.13
CA MET A 277 6.77 5.30 -12.32
C MET A 277 6.72 6.06 -11.01
N THR A 278 7.24 7.28 -11.05
CA THR A 278 7.25 8.21 -9.92
C THR A 278 6.73 9.57 -10.32
N GLY A 279 6.20 10.33 -9.37
CA GLY A 279 5.80 11.72 -9.59
C GLY A 279 4.46 12.02 -8.94
N ILE A 280 3.81 13.04 -9.47
CA ILE A 280 2.50 13.48 -9.01
C ILE A 280 1.41 12.70 -9.75
N ILE A 281 0.41 12.22 -9.01
CA ILE A 281 -0.70 11.40 -9.52
C ILE A 281 -1.60 12.20 -10.48
N GLU A 282 -1.58 13.51 -10.33
CA GLU A 282 -2.27 14.52 -11.10
C GLU A 282 -2.14 14.39 -12.63
N CYS A 283 -0.98 13.96 -13.11
CA CYS A 283 -0.75 13.79 -14.55
C CYS A 283 -1.07 12.38 -15.05
N ILE A 284 -1.44 11.44 -14.17
CA ILE A 284 -1.49 10.02 -14.55
C ILE A 284 -2.52 9.75 -15.64
N GLU A 285 -3.69 10.39 -15.62
CA GLU A 285 -4.75 10.15 -16.59
C GLU A 285 -4.30 10.50 -18.02
N GLU A 286 -3.63 11.65 -18.17
CA GLU A 286 -3.17 12.17 -19.45
C GLU A 286 -1.97 11.37 -20.00
N VAL A 287 -1.12 10.88 -19.11
CA VAL A 287 0.19 10.32 -19.48
C VAL A 287 0.19 8.80 -19.51
N TRP A 288 -0.54 8.13 -18.61
CA TRP A 288 -0.35 6.71 -18.35
C TRP A 288 -0.62 5.84 -19.56
N LYS A 289 -1.80 5.97 -20.16
CA LYS A 289 -2.21 5.15 -21.31
C LYS A 289 -1.27 5.31 -22.52
N PRO A 290 -0.97 6.54 -23.01
CA PRO A 290 -0.06 6.69 -24.14
C PRO A 290 1.36 6.20 -23.82
N THR A 291 1.90 6.55 -22.65
CA THR A 291 3.26 6.16 -22.25
C THR A 291 3.40 4.65 -22.12
N MET A 292 2.42 3.97 -21.50
CA MET A 292 2.46 2.51 -21.37
C MET A 292 2.26 1.77 -22.68
N ASN A 293 1.41 2.29 -23.57
CA ASN A 293 1.28 1.73 -24.91
C ASN A 293 2.61 1.84 -25.68
N ALA A 294 3.30 2.97 -25.55
CA ALA A 294 4.62 3.14 -26.15
C ALA A 294 5.63 2.13 -25.59
N ILE A 295 5.78 2.03 -24.26
CA ILE A 295 6.72 1.08 -23.66
C ILE A 295 6.41 -0.37 -24.05
N ARG A 296 5.14 -0.79 -23.97
CA ARG A 296 4.73 -2.16 -24.34
C ARG A 296 4.93 -2.47 -25.82
N THR A 297 4.82 -1.48 -26.71
CA THR A 297 5.00 -1.67 -28.15
C THR A 297 6.48 -1.74 -28.53
N HIS A 298 7.33 -0.96 -27.86
CA HIS A 298 8.71 -0.75 -28.29
C HIS A 298 9.77 -1.53 -27.48
N VAL A 299 9.37 -2.20 -26.39
CA VAL A 299 10.25 -3.02 -25.55
C VAL A 299 9.69 -4.44 -25.41
N LYS A 300 10.48 -5.47 -25.73
CA LYS A 300 10.07 -6.87 -25.63
C LYS A 300 10.43 -7.47 -24.26
N GLY A 301 9.43 -7.97 -23.54
CA GLY A 301 9.61 -8.69 -22.28
C GLY A 301 8.32 -8.77 -21.47
N GLU A 302 8.38 -9.55 -20.38
CA GLU A 302 7.32 -9.55 -19.35
C GLU A 302 7.52 -8.32 -18.47
N MET A 303 6.47 -7.52 -18.28
CA MET A 303 6.55 -6.23 -17.58
C MET A 303 5.77 -6.28 -16.27
N ASP A 304 6.47 -5.91 -15.20
CA ASP A 304 5.88 -5.62 -13.91
C ASP A 304 5.97 -4.12 -13.63
N ILE A 305 4.90 -3.55 -13.09
CA ILE A 305 4.72 -2.10 -12.97
C ILE A 305 4.68 -1.71 -11.49
N PHE A 306 5.52 -0.74 -11.13
CA PHE A 306 5.67 -0.22 -9.78
C PHE A 306 5.32 1.26 -9.79
N LEU A 307 4.23 1.62 -9.12
CA LEU A 307 3.76 2.99 -9.01
C LEU A 307 4.11 3.52 -7.61
N TYR A 308 4.89 4.60 -7.56
CA TYR A 308 5.19 5.32 -6.32
C TYR A 308 4.84 6.79 -6.51
N LEU A 309 3.59 7.15 -6.16
CA LEU A 309 2.99 8.41 -6.56
C LEU A 309 2.60 9.23 -5.33
N SER A 310 2.86 10.53 -5.40
CA SER A 310 2.37 11.52 -4.46
C SER A 310 1.17 12.26 -5.04
N SER A 311 0.33 12.85 -4.18
CA SER A 311 -0.54 13.95 -4.60
C SER A 311 -0.06 15.29 -4.02
N SER A 312 -0.25 16.35 -4.80
CA SER A 312 -0.04 17.74 -4.38
C SER A 312 -1.28 18.31 -3.68
N GLU A 313 -1.07 19.16 -2.67
CA GLU A 313 -2.14 20.01 -2.14
C GLU A 313 -2.58 21.05 -3.18
N PRO A 314 -3.86 21.49 -3.17
CA PRO A 314 -4.32 22.59 -4.01
C PRO A 314 -3.52 23.87 -3.75
N PHE A 315 -2.83 24.38 -4.78
CA PHE A 315 -2.13 25.66 -4.68
C PHE A 315 -3.10 26.82 -4.97
N GLY A 316 -3.69 27.38 -3.90
CA GLY A 316 -4.46 28.62 -3.96
C GLY A 316 -5.83 28.54 -4.66
N SER A 317 -6.55 29.66 -4.67
CA SER A 317 -7.96 29.78 -5.07
C SER A 317 -8.21 29.94 -6.59
N GLN A 318 -7.18 29.80 -7.43
CA GLN A 318 -7.25 30.20 -8.86
C GLN A 318 -7.22 29.06 -9.88
N MET A 319 -7.03 27.79 -9.48
CA MET A 319 -7.15 26.67 -10.41
C MET A 319 -8.51 25.96 -10.22
N PRO A 320 -9.22 25.60 -11.30
CA PRO A 320 -10.35 24.69 -11.20
C PRO A 320 -9.83 23.38 -10.62
N ASN A 321 -10.14 23.15 -9.35
CA ASN A 321 -9.77 21.94 -8.63
C ASN A 321 -10.56 20.78 -9.25
N ILE A 322 -9.93 19.89 -10.02
CA ILE A 322 -10.38 18.49 -9.94
C ILE A 322 -10.07 18.07 -8.51
N PRO A 323 -11.08 17.78 -7.67
CA PRO A 323 -10.86 17.39 -6.30
C PRO A 323 -9.92 16.18 -6.24
N LEU A 324 -9.05 16.16 -5.24
CA LEU A 324 -8.11 15.08 -4.97
C LEU A 324 -8.76 13.70 -5.10
N HIS A 325 -9.99 13.55 -4.58
CA HIS A 325 -10.72 12.30 -4.64
C HIS A 325 -11.12 11.86 -6.06
N ILE A 326 -11.37 12.78 -6.99
CA ILE A 326 -11.68 12.40 -8.38
C ILE A 326 -10.42 11.87 -9.08
N ARG A 327 -9.27 12.54 -8.92
CA ARG A 327 -8.00 12.09 -9.53
C ARG A 327 -7.53 10.75 -8.96
N LEU A 328 -7.78 10.54 -7.67
CA LEU A 328 -7.46 9.27 -7.02
C LEU A 328 -8.37 8.14 -7.47
N VAL A 329 -9.68 8.39 -7.66
CA VAL A 329 -10.57 7.44 -8.35
C VAL A 329 -9.97 7.05 -9.70
N GLU A 330 -9.49 8.01 -10.49
CA GLU A 330 -8.90 7.76 -11.81
C GLU A 330 -7.62 6.91 -11.74
N ALA A 331 -6.68 7.25 -10.86
CA ALA A 331 -5.47 6.44 -10.68
C ALA A 331 -5.76 5.01 -10.19
N LEU A 332 -6.81 4.86 -9.37
CA LEU A 332 -7.28 3.57 -8.87
C LEU A 332 -8.01 2.75 -9.95
N ARG A 333 -8.53 3.38 -11.02
CA ARG A 333 -9.18 2.70 -12.16
C ARG A 333 -8.20 1.93 -13.05
N TYR A 334 -6.89 2.13 -12.92
CA TYR A 334 -5.90 1.40 -13.71
C TYR A 334 -5.53 0.08 -13.02
N PRO A 335 -6.03 -1.09 -13.46
CA PRO A 335 -5.88 -2.35 -12.72
C PRO A 335 -4.58 -3.09 -13.05
N ASN A 336 -3.71 -2.53 -13.90
CA ASN A 336 -2.53 -3.22 -14.42
C ASN A 336 -1.25 -2.72 -13.75
N PHE A 337 -1.13 -2.86 -12.43
CA PHE A 337 0.10 -2.55 -11.69
C PHE A 337 0.51 -3.74 -10.82
N THR A 338 1.80 -4.02 -10.73
CA THR A 338 2.33 -5.07 -9.85
C THR A 338 2.34 -4.59 -8.41
N VAL A 339 2.83 -3.37 -8.15
CA VAL A 339 2.83 -2.74 -6.83
C VAL A 339 2.46 -1.26 -6.99
N LYS A 340 1.61 -0.73 -6.10
CA LYS A 340 1.20 0.67 -6.07
C LYS A 340 1.24 1.20 -4.64
N VAL A 341 1.93 2.32 -4.47
CA VAL A 341 2.01 3.11 -3.24
C VAL A 341 1.52 4.51 -3.55
N LEU A 342 0.44 4.94 -2.89
CA LEU A 342 -0.07 6.31 -2.95
C LEU A 342 0.04 6.98 -1.58
N PHE A 343 0.55 8.21 -1.56
CA PHE A 343 0.65 9.04 -0.36
C PHE A 343 0.26 10.50 -0.64
N GLU A 344 -0.19 11.19 0.41
CA GLU A 344 -0.55 12.61 0.40
C GLU A 344 0.43 13.34 1.29
N ASN A 345 0.96 14.45 0.79
CA ASN A 345 1.97 15.26 1.46
C ASN A 345 3.23 14.49 1.84
N ILE A 346 4.32 15.22 1.82
CA ILE A 346 5.64 14.65 2.00
C ILE A 346 5.84 14.42 3.49
N PRO A 347 6.49 13.34 3.91
CA PRO A 347 7.25 13.32 5.16
C PRO A 347 7.86 14.70 5.44
N LYS A 348 7.91 15.11 6.71
CA LYS A 348 9.07 15.88 7.14
C LYS A 348 10.28 15.05 6.67
N LEU A 349 11.13 15.64 5.83
CA LEU A 349 12.15 14.94 5.05
C LEU A 349 12.84 13.84 5.87
N ASP A 350 13.13 12.71 5.20
CA ASP A 350 13.93 11.57 5.69
C ASP A 350 14.95 12.00 6.76
N PRO A 351 15.11 11.29 7.88
CA PRO A 351 16.13 11.59 8.89
C PRO A 351 17.58 11.72 8.35
N HIS A 352 17.88 11.22 7.15
CA HIS A 352 19.16 11.40 6.44
C HIS A 352 19.27 12.71 5.64
N PHE A 353 18.23 13.55 5.65
CA PHE A 353 18.25 14.84 5.01
C PHE A 353 19.35 15.72 5.63
N PRO A 354 20.28 16.28 4.83
CA PRO A 354 21.39 17.01 5.40
C PRO A 354 20.87 18.20 6.23
N PRO A 355 21.28 18.34 7.51
CA PRO A 355 20.69 19.29 8.45
C PRO A 355 20.94 20.76 8.06
N ASN A 356 21.92 21.01 7.20
CA ASN A 356 22.22 22.32 6.61
C ASN A 356 21.27 22.70 5.46
N CYS A 357 20.39 21.80 5.02
CA CYS A 357 19.42 22.07 3.96
C CYS A 357 18.11 22.60 4.56
N THR A 358 18.16 23.63 5.41
CA THR A 358 16.98 24.01 6.18
C THR A 358 15.80 24.45 5.30
N THR A 359 14.61 24.02 5.71
CA THR A 359 13.30 24.49 5.24
C THR A 359 12.91 25.80 5.94
N ASP A 360 13.87 26.64 6.34
CA ASP A 360 13.61 27.72 7.31
C ASP A 360 12.67 28.80 6.77
N ALA A 361 11.62 29.05 7.57
CA ALA A 361 10.51 29.98 7.34
C ALA A 361 10.91 31.48 7.33
N ASN A 362 12.20 31.81 7.41
CA ASN A 362 12.70 33.19 7.44
C ASN A 362 13.39 33.62 6.15
N VAL A 363 13.32 32.81 5.09
CA VAL A 363 13.77 33.27 3.78
C VAL A 363 12.56 33.57 2.93
N ASP A 364 12.31 34.86 2.72
CA ASP A 364 11.54 35.42 1.60
C ASP A 364 12.21 34.94 0.30
N GLN A 365 12.03 33.66 -0.04
CA GLN A 365 12.49 33.08 -1.29
C GLN A 365 11.29 32.80 -2.17
N PRO A 366 11.26 33.36 -3.38
CA PRO A 366 10.44 32.79 -4.43
C PRO A 366 10.94 31.37 -4.71
N ASP A 367 10.07 30.39 -4.41
CA ASP A 367 9.90 29.13 -5.15
C ASP A 367 10.85 27.93 -4.87
N PHE A 368 10.57 27.19 -3.78
CA PHE A 368 10.31 25.73 -3.70
C PHE A 368 11.16 24.64 -4.44
N LYS A 369 12.26 24.93 -5.14
CA LYS A 369 12.88 23.93 -6.06
C LYS A 369 13.74 22.83 -5.41
N ILE A 370 14.45 23.11 -4.31
CA ILE A 370 15.43 22.15 -3.78
C ILE A 370 14.76 21.02 -2.96
N PRO A 371 13.91 21.28 -1.95
CA PRO A 371 13.23 20.20 -1.21
C PRO A 371 12.36 19.30 -2.10
N ARG A 372 11.67 19.88 -3.10
CA ARG A 372 10.88 19.11 -4.08
C ARG A 372 11.74 18.17 -4.92
N TYR A 373 12.96 18.60 -5.29
CA TYR A 373 13.87 17.71 -6.01
C TYR A 373 14.38 16.57 -5.12
N TYR A 374 14.78 16.83 -3.87
CA TYR A 374 15.15 15.76 -2.93
C TYR A 374 14.01 14.76 -2.71
N GLN A 375 12.77 15.25 -2.62
CA GLN A 375 11.59 14.39 -2.56
C GLN A 375 11.43 13.54 -3.82
N GLN A 376 11.59 14.11 -5.01
CA GLN A 376 11.55 13.35 -6.26
C GLN A 376 12.59 12.22 -6.23
N LEU A 377 13.81 12.51 -5.76
CA LEU A 377 14.89 11.52 -5.65
C LEU A 377 14.59 10.44 -4.61
N PHE A 378 14.01 10.81 -3.47
CA PHE A 378 13.55 9.86 -2.46
C PHE A 378 12.46 8.95 -3.04
N GLY A 379 11.51 9.49 -3.81
CA GLY A 379 10.49 8.72 -4.50
C GLY A 379 11.08 7.70 -5.48
N LEU A 380 12.15 8.06 -6.20
CA LEU A 380 12.88 7.13 -7.06
C LEU A 380 13.50 5.97 -6.26
N SER A 381 14.25 6.27 -5.19
CA SER A 381 14.84 5.23 -4.34
C SER A 381 13.79 4.30 -3.78
N ASN A 382 12.67 4.83 -3.26
CA ASN A 382 11.59 4.02 -2.72
C ASN A 382 10.91 3.14 -3.77
N CYS A 383 10.67 3.67 -4.97
CA CYS A 383 10.12 2.88 -6.07
C CYS A 383 11.06 1.73 -6.46
N PHE A 384 12.37 1.96 -6.46
CA PHE A 384 13.37 0.92 -6.67
C PHE A 384 13.40 -0.12 -5.54
N SER A 385 13.26 0.31 -4.28
CA SER A 385 13.12 -0.62 -3.15
C SER A 385 11.91 -1.53 -3.31
N LEU A 386 10.77 -1.03 -3.83
CA LEU A 386 9.62 -1.89 -4.13
C LEU A 386 9.96 -2.99 -5.15
N VAL A 387 10.77 -2.68 -6.17
CA VAL A 387 11.25 -3.66 -7.14
C VAL A 387 12.10 -4.73 -6.46
N ARG A 388 13.09 -4.34 -5.66
CA ARG A 388 13.99 -5.27 -4.96
C ARG A 388 13.26 -6.13 -3.92
N ASP A 389 12.30 -5.55 -3.21
CA ASP A 389 11.44 -6.28 -2.28
C ASP A 389 10.61 -7.35 -3.01
N TYR A 390 10.06 -6.99 -4.17
CA TYR A 390 9.30 -7.91 -5.00
C TYR A 390 10.20 -9.03 -5.56
N GLU A 391 11.39 -8.71 -6.08
CA GLU A 391 12.38 -9.72 -6.50
C GLU A 391 12.69 -10.73 -5.39
N LYS A 392 12.96 -10.24 -4.18
CA LYS A 392 13.29 -11.07 -3.02
C LYS A 392 12.12 -11.95 -2.60
N ARG A 393 10.90 -11.41 -2.54
CA ARG A 393 9.71 -12.16 -2.11
C ARG A 393 9.34 -13.27 -3.09
N HIS A 394 9.45 -12.99 -4.39
CA HIS A 394 9.04 -13.92 -5.44
C HIS A 394 10.19 -14.79 -5.97
N ASN A 395 11.41 -14.59 -5.45
CA ASN A 395 12.64 -15.22 -5.94
C ASN A 395 12.79 -15.08 -7.47
N ILE A 396 12.52 -13.88 -7.98
CA ILE A 396 12.68 -13.52 -9.39
C ILE A 396 13.80 -12.49 -9.54
N LYS A 397 14.23 -12.25 -10.78
CA LYS A 397 15.14 -11.16 -11.11
C LYS A 397 14.66 -10.46 -12.38
N TYR A 398 14.65 -9.14 -12.34
CA TYR A 398 14.46 -8.29 -13.52
C TYR A 398 15.79 -8.10 -14.24
N ASP A 399 15.75 -8.12 -15.56
CA ASP A 399 16.94 -7.92 -16.40
C ASP A 399 17.09 -6.45 -16.76
N ILE A 400 15.96 -5.82 -17.12
CA ILE A 400 15.86 -4.44 -17.56
C ILE A 400 14.98 -3.67 -16.61
N MET A 401 15.30 -2.38 -16.44
CA MET A 401 14.46 -1.45 -15.74
C MET A 401 14.14 -0.23 -16.61
N VAL A 402 12.89 0.21 -16.53
CA VAL A 402 12.38 1.44 -17.15
C VAL A 402 11.99 2.38 -16.02
N ARG A 403 12.53 3.60 -16.04
CA ARG A 403 12.14 4.70 -15.16
C ARG A 403 11.28 5.68 -15.93
N LEU A 404 10.12 6.06 -15.38
CA LEU A 404 9.19 7.03 -15.95
C LEU A 404 8.77 8.08 -14.92
N ARG A 405 8.62 9.33 -15.38
CA ARG A 405 7.92 10.37 -14.61
C ARG A 405 6.44 10.35 -14.99
N ALA A 406 5.55 10.59 -14.02
CA ALA A 406 4.11 10.56 -14.23
C ALA A 406 3.58 11.70 -15.13
N ASP A 407 4.38 12.74 -15.37
CA ASP A 407 4.08 13.92 -16.18
C ASP A 407 4.79 13.91 -17.56
N LEU A 408 5.34 12.76 -17.98
CA LEU A 408 6.18 12.65 -19.17
C LEU A 408 5.45 12.06 -20.38
N GLN A 409 5.38 12.81 -21.47
CA GLN A 409 4.89 12.33 -22.76
C GLN A 409 6.03 12.01 -23.74
N PHE A 410 5.87 10.94 -24.53
CA PHE A 410 6.74 10.66 -25.67
C PHE A 410 6.25 11.42 -26.92
N LEU A 411 7.09 12.30 -27.48
CA LEU A 411 6.84 12.92 -28.78
C LEU A 411 7.42 12.08 -29.93
N GLN A 412 8.55 11.43 -29.68
CA GLN A 412 9.22 10.56 -30.62
C GLN A 412 9.85 9.41 -29.86
N ILE A 413 9.76 8.20 -30.41
CA ILE A 413 10.33 6.99 -29.83
C ILE A 413 10.93 6.16 -30.98
N PRO A 414 12.09 5.50 -30.77
CA PRO A 414 12.63 4.59 -31.78
C PRO A 414 11.65 3.45 -32.05
N ALA A 415 11.73 2.85 -33.25
CA ALA A 415 10.89 1.70 -33.61
C ALA A 415 11.01 0.54 -32.61
N THR A 416 12.19 0.38 -31.99
CA THR A 416 12.42 -0.50 -30.85
C THR A 416 13.58 0.00 -29.99
N PHE A 417 13.56 -0.31 -28.69
CA PHE A 417 14.72 -0.13 -27.82
C PHE A 417 15.73 -1.30 -27.89
N ASP A 418 15.35 -2.42 -28.50
CA ASP A 418 16.25 -3.55 -28.76
C ASP A 418 17.17 -3.24 -29.96
N ARG A 419 18.16 -2.38 -29.74
CA ARG A 419 19.12 -1.92 -30.76
C ARG A 419 20.53 -2.41 -30.47
N GLU A 420 21.41 -2.39 -31.46
CA GLU A 420 22.83 -2.68 -31.30
C GLU A 420 23.56 -1.52 -30.59
N SER A 421 24.83 -1.77 -30.21
CA SER A 421 25.71 -0.75 -29.64
C SER A 421 25.77 0.51 -30.53
N PRO A 422 25.72 1.73 -29.96
CA PRO A 422 25.79 2.06 -28.53
C PRO A 422 24.45 2.01 -27.76
N PHE A 423 23.34 1.64 -28.41
CA PHE A 423 21.99 1.68 -27.86
C PHE A 423 21.47 0.32 -27.36
N ASP A 424 22.38 -0.59 -27.03
CA ASP A 424 22.01 -1.91 -26.50
C ASP A 424 21.59 -1.82 -25.03
N ILE A 425 20.28 -1.90 -24.79
CA ILE A 425 19.67 -1.84 -23.45
C ILE A 425 20.12 -2.98 -22.51
N ASN A 426 20.74 -4.05 -23.01
CA ASN A 426 21.27 -5.11 -22.15
C ASN A 426 22.63 -4.75 -21.54
N THR A 427 23.32 -3.75 -22.09
CA THR A 427 24.66 -3.39 -21.63
C THR A 427 24.82 -1.90 -21.36
N THR A 428 23.86 -1.07 -21.74
CA THR A 428 23.98 0.39 -21.72
C THR A 428 22.68 1.02 -21.26
N MET A 429 22.78 2.03 -20.38
CA MET A 429 21.64 2.85 -20.00
C MET A 429 21.36 3.92 -21.05
N ILE A 430 20.12 4.02 -21.51
CA ILE A 430 19.67 4.97 -22.52
C ILE A 430 18.89 6.10 -21.85
N LEU A 431 19.26 7.34 -22.18
CA LEU A 431 18.64 8.56 -21.69
C LEU A 431 18.25 9.46 -22.88
N PRO A 432 17.11 10.16 -22.83
CA PRO A 432 16.80 11.18 -23.82
C PRO A 432 17.65 12.45 -23.61
N PRO A 433 17.88 13.27 -24.64
CA PRO A 433 18.54 14.56 -24.49
C PRO A 433 17.68 15.54 -23.69
N ASN A 434 18.32 16.47 -22.96
CA ASN A 434 17.59 17.59 -22.36
C ASN A 434 17.36 18.71 -23.37
N ARG A 435 16.14 19.24 -23.43
CA ARG A 435 15.81 20.43 -24.24
C ARG A 435 16.41 21.73 -23.70
N TYR A 436 16.74 21.81 -22.42
CA TYR A 436 17.20 23.02 -21.73
C TYR A 436 18.72 23.03 -21.43
N GLY A 437 19.51 22.20 -22.11
CA GLY A 437 20.98 22.34 -22.14
C GLY A 437 21.79 21.50 -21.15
N SER A 438 21.18 20.58 -20.40
CA SER A 438 21.83 19.72 -19.39
C SER A 438 22.27 18.33 -19.91
N ARG A 439 22.40 18.16 -21.24
CA ARG A 439 22.77 16.91 -21.96
C ARG A 439 21.80 15.73 -21.79
N VAL A 440 21.20 15.51 -20.63
CA VAL A 440 20.28 14.37 -20.35
C VAL A 440 18.98 14.84 -19.73
N ASN A 441 17.88 14.16 -20.02
CA ASN A 441 16.59 14.38 -19.35
C ASN A 441 16.43 13.39 -18.18
N ASP A 442 15.98 13.85 -17.01
CA ASP A 442 15.75 12.99 -15.85
C ASP A 442 14.33 12.39 -15.82
N GLY A 443 13.55 12.55 -16.88
CA GLY A 443 12.17 12.11 -17.06
C GLY A 443 12.04 10.64 -17.52
N PHE A 444 13.04 10.10 -18.19
CA PHE A 444 13.04 8.73 -18.70
C PHE A 444 14.42 8.12 -18.65
N ALA A 445 14.49 6.84 -18.29
CA ALA A 445 15.69 6.02 -18.47
C ALA A 445 15.29 4.57 -18.73
N ILE A 446 16.05 3.87 -19.58
CA ILE A 446 15.89 2.43 -19.79
C ILE A 446 17.26 1.77 -19.87
N GLY A 447 17.43 0.61 -19.27
CA GLY A 447 18.67 -0.15 -19.37
C GLY A 447 18.77 -1.29 -18.37
N PRO A 448 19.98 -1.87 -18.19
CA PRO A 448 20.20 -2.94 -17.24
C PRO A 448 19.87 -2.47 -15.82
N ILE A 449 19.21 -3.33 -15.04
CA ILE A 449 18.74 -2.96 -13.70
C ILE A 449 19.88 -2.44 -12.79
N ASP A 450 21.08 -3.01 -12.89
CA ASP A 450 22.22 -2.60 -12.06
C ASP A 450 22.76 -1.20 -12.43
N LEU A 451 22.61 -0.78 -13.69
CA LEU A 451 22.97 0.59 -14.11
C LEU A 451 21.90 1.59 -13.69
N ILE A 452 20.63 1.21 -13.83
CA ILE A 452 19.48 2.02 -13.40
C ILE A 452 19.42 2.12 -11.87
N GLU A 453 19.91 1.13 -11.12
CA GLU A 453 20.03 1.20 -9.66
C GLU A 453 20.82 2.43 -9.22
N VAL A 454 21.95 2.70 -9.88
CA VAL A 454 22.76 3.90 -9.60
C VAL A 454 21.94 5.15 -9.86
N TYR A 455 21.19 5.19 -10.97
CA TYR A 455 20.26 6.28 -11.28
C TYR A 455 19.21 6.47 -10.16
N MET A 456 18.53 5.40 -9.75
CA MET A 456 17.40 5.45 -8.83
C MET A 456 17.83 5.81 -7.40
N ASN A 457 18.98 5.31 -6.95
CA ASN A 457 19.49 5.47 -5.58
C ASN A 457 20.39 6.70 -5.39
N ARG A 458 20.43 7.63 -6.35
CA ARG A 458 21.27 8.84 -6.26
C ARG A 458 20.93 9.75 -5.09
N TYR A 459 19.72 9.63 -4.53
CA TYR A 459 19.34 10.27 -3.27
C TYR A 459 20.37 10.03 -2.16
N TYR A 460 20.87 8.80 -2.01
CA TYR A 460 21.82 8.45 -0.96
C TYR A 460 23.25 8.93 -1.21
N ALA A 461 23.51 9.58 -2.34
CA ALA A 461 24.83 10.14 -2.65
C ALA A 461 25.02 11.57 -2.10
N PHE A 462 23.98 12.21 -1.58
CA PHE A 462 24.12 13.53 -0.98
C PHE A 462 24.83 13.46 0.36
N ARG A 463 25.88 14.27 0.47
CA ARG A 463 26.55 14.58 1.75
C ARG A 463 26.32 16.02 2.19
N GLU A 464 25.93 16.88 1.24
CA GLU A 464 25.71 18.31 1.39
C GLU A 464 24.54 18.75 0.52
N CYS A 465 24.01 19.95 0.78
CA CYS A 465 22.91 20.52 0.01
C CYS A 465 23.32 20.85 -1.41
N LEU A 466 22.40 20.59 -2.34
CA LEU A 466 22.49 21.14 -3.69
C LEU A 466 22.57 22.68 -3.63
N THR A 467 23.55 23.23 -4.33
CA THR A 467 23.64 24.67 -4.54
C THR A 467 22.56 25.11 -5.54
N ARG A 468 22.16 26.39 -5.47
CA ARG A 468 21.15 26.97 -6.37
C ARG A 468 21.47 26.80 -7.87
N ASP A 469 22.75 26.62 -8.21
CA ASP A 469 23.24 26.55 -9.59
C ASP A 469 23.19 25.13 -10.19
N LEU A 470 22.91 24.09 -9.39
CA LEU A 470 22.90 22.71 -9.86
C LEU A 470 21.49 22.24 -10.24
N HIS A 471 21.17 22.39 -11.53
CA HIS A 471 19.94 21.86 -12.11
C HIS A 471 19.85 20.32 -11.97
N PRO A 472 18.67 19.72 -11.69
CA PRO A 472 18.47 18.27 -11.54
C PRO A 472 19.18 17.38 -12.57
N GLU A 473 19.07 17.74 -13.83
CA GLU A 473 19.65 16.99 -14.95
C GLU A 473 21.16 17.19 -15.10
N ARG A 474 21.68 18.36 -14.72
CA ARG A 474 23.15 18.54 -14.62
C ARG A 474 23.70 17.66 -13.52
N TYR A 475 23.05 17.65 -12.35
CA TYR A 475 23.42 16.75 -11.26
C TYR A 475 23.41 15.29 -11.73
N LEU A 476 22.34 14.85 -12.39
CA LEU A 476 22.22 13.51 -12.92
C LEU A 476 23.39 13.17 -13.86
N TYR A 477 23.66 14.02 -14.86
CA TYR A 477 24.75 13.80 -15.81
C TYR A 477 26.11 13.67 -15.12
N PHE A 478 26.46 14.60 -14.22
CA PHE A 478 27.74 14.56 -13.51
C PHE A 478 27.83 13.37 -12.56
N TYR A 479 26.74 13.05 -11.87
CA TYR A 479 26.65 11.91 -10.97
C TYR A 479 26.89 10.59 -11.70
N LEU A 480 26.21 10.36 -12.83
CA LEU A 480 26.38 9.14 -13.63
C LEU A 480 27.80 9.01 -14.20
N ASN A 481 28.39 10.11 -14.68
CA ASN A 481 29.78 10.12 -15.15
C ASN A 481 30.78 9.85 -14.02
N TYR A 482 30.59 10.48 -12.86
CA TYR A 482 31.42 10.26 -11.68
C TYR A 482 31.38 8.80 -11.23
N ARG A 483 30.19 8.18 -11.26
CA ARG A 483 29.97 6.77 -10.97
C ARG A 483 30.38 5.83 -12.12
N LYS A 484 30.89 6.37 -13.24
CA LYS A 484 31.33 5.64 -14.44
C LYS A 484 30.23 4.72 -15.01
N VAL A 485 28.98 5.17 -14.94
CA VAL A 485 27.85 4.42 -15.50
C VAL A 485 27.93 4.44 -17.02
N LYS A 486 27.87 3.25 -17.64
CA LYS A 486 27.83 3.14 -19.11
C LYS A 486 26.47 3.61 -19.62
N MET A 487 26.45 4.81 -20.20
CA MET A 487 25.22 5.44 -20.70
C MET A 487 25.38 5.99 -22.11
N THR A 488 24.27 6.13 -22.83
CA THR A 488 24.20 6.78 -24.15
C THR A 488 22.97 7.67 -24.23
N ILE A 489 23.15 8.83 -24.87
CA ILE A 489 22.07 9.78 -25.12
C ILE A 489 21.43 9.41 -26.46
N ASP A 490 20.13 9.16 -26.46
CA ASP A 490 19.38 8.79 -27.66
C ASP A 490 18.53 9.95 -28.16
N GLU A 491 19.06 10.65 -29.17
CA GLU A 491 18.39 11.78 -29.81
C GLU A 491 17.09 11.39 -30.54
N THR A 492 16.87 10.10 -30.81
CA THR A 492 15.62 9.61 -31.42
C THR A 492 14.50 9.41 -30.42
N THR A 493 14.81 9.38 -29.12
CA THR A 493 13.82 9.37 -28.04
C THR A 493 13.60 10.81 -27.59
N VAL A 494 12.47 11.40 -27.99
CA VAL A 494 12.11 12.76 -27.62
C VAL A 494 10.96 12.71 -26.64
N VAL A 495 11.21 13.21 -25.43
CA VAL A 495 10.22 13.31 -24.37
C VAL A 495 9.93 14.78 -24.06
N GLU A 496 8.76 15.02 -23.49
CA GLU A 496 8.35 16.34 -23.01
C GLU A 496 7.61 16.20 -21.68
N GLN A 497 7.73 17.22 -20.84
CA GLN A 497 6.90 17.34 -19.66
C GLN A 497 5.56 17.98 -20.07
N ILE A 498 4.45 17.37 -19.68
CA ILE A 498 3.15 18.01 -19.83
C ILE A 498 3.12 19.24 -18.91
N PRO A 499 2.78 20.43 -19.42
CA PRO A 499 2.73 21.63 -18.60
C PRO A 499 1.63 21.49 -17.55
N HIS A 500 1.98 21.63 -16.28
CA HIS A 500 1.00 21.69 -15.21
C HIS A 500 0.20 22.99 -15.36
N SER A 501 -1.08 22.87 -15.70
CA SER A 501 -1.97 23.99 -15.96
C SER A 501 -3.39 23.66 -15.54
N PRO A 502 -4.29 24.64 -15.41
CA PRO A 502 -5.73 24.41 -15.21
C PRO A 502 -6.41 23.47 -16.23
N LYS A 503 -5.75 23.10 -17.33
CA LYS A 503 -6.29 22.26 -18.40
C LYS A 503 -5.51 20.96 -18.59
N SER A 504 -4.41 20.77 -17.84
CA SER A 504 -3.50 19.64 -18.01
C SER A 504 -2.81 19.33 -16.68
N CYS A 505 -2.83 18.07 -16.27
CA CYS A 505 -2.42 17.59 -14.96
C CYS A 505 -3.19 18.22 -13.78
N HIS A 506 -4.31 18.91 -13.97
CA HIS A 506 -5.11 19.45 -12.86
C HIS A 506 -6.59 19.43 -13.17
#